data_AF-A0A3U3ZF59-F1
#
_entry.id   AF-A0A3U3ZF59-F1
#
_cell.length_a   1.000
_cell.length_b   1.000
_cell.length_c   1.000
_cell.angle_alpha   90.00
_cell.angle_beta   90.00
_cell.angle_gamma   90.00
#
_symmetry.space_group_name_H-M   'P 1'
#
loop_
_entity.id
_entity.type
_entity.pdbx_description
1 polymer ?
#
loop_
_entity_poly.entity_id
_entity_poly.type
_entity_poly.pdbx_seq_one_letter_code
_entity_poly.pdbx_strand_id
1 'polypeptide(L)'
;MTPEQLALSEAIALAGGQSELARKLTASSGHLVKQQHVWNWLNREKRPPAKLSIFIEKTTGISKEKLRPDIFQKIKDSSDEK
;
A
#
# COMPACT_ATOMS: atom_id res chain seq x y z
N MET A 1 12.81 2.99 10.26
CA MET A 1 11.83 2.70 9.20
C MET A 1 11.33 4.03 8.64
N THR A 2 11.06 4.13 7.33
CA THR A 2 10.48 5.36 6.75
C THR A 2 8.98 5.45 7.09
N PRO A 3 8.34 6.63 7.00
CA PRO A 3 6.90 6.77 7.22
C PRO A 3 6.06 5.84 6.35
N GLU A 4 6.44 5.66 5.08
CA GLU A 4 5.77 4.76 4.12
C GLU A 4 5.92 3.30 4.54
N GLN A 5 7.12 2.93 5.02
CA GLN A 5 7.40 1.59 5.51
C GLN A 5 6.57 1.27 6.77
N LEU A 6 6.40 2.25 7.67
CA LEU A 6 5.54 2.12 8.85
C LEU A 6 4.07 1.95 8.45
N ALA A 7 3.57 2.78 7.53
CA ALA A 7 2.21 2.66 7.01
C ALA A 7 1.96 1.30 6.34
N LEU A 8 2.95 0.78 5.60
CA LEU A 8 2.87 -0.56 5.01
C LEU A 8 2.89 -1.65 6.09
N SER A 9 3.71 -1.51 7.13
CA SER A 9 3.75 -2.45 8.25
C SER A 9 2.41 -2.48 9.00
N GLU A 10 1.80 -1.33 9.23
CA GLU A 10 0.48 -1.20 9.84
C GLU A 10 -0.60 -1.86 8.98
N ALA A 11 -0.59 -1.60 7.66
CA ALA A 11 -1.50 -2.25 6.72
C ALA A 11 -1.35 -3.78 6.73
N ILE A 12 -0.12 -4.30 6.82
CA ILE A 12 0.15 -5.73 6.95
C ILE A 12 -0.47 -6.29 8.22
N ALA A 13 -0.31 -5.60 9.36
CA ALA A 13 -0.89 -6.03 10.63
C ALA A 13 -2.43 -6.06 10.58
N LEU A 14 -3.06 -4.99 10.08
CA LEU A 14 -4.52 -4.90 9.91
C LEU A 14 -5.08 -5.94 8.94
N ALA A 15 -4.30 -6.31 7.92
CA ALA A 15 -4.70 -7.36 6.99
C ALA A 15 -4.66 -8.77 7.62
N GLY A 16 -3.94 -8.98 8.72
CA GLY A 16 -3.71 -10.29 9.35
C GLY A 16 -2.36 -10.92 9.01
N GLY A 17 -1.41 -10.14 8.48
CA GLY A 17 -0.06 -10.57 8.11
C GLY A 17 0.22 -10.48 6.61
N GLN A 18 1.47 -10.76 6.22
CA GLN A 18 1.92 -10.57 4.83
C GLN A 18 1.22 -11.51 3.85
N SER A 19 0.96 -12.76 4.26
CA SER A 19 0.20 -13.73 3.47
C SER A 19 -1.25 -13.30 3.28
N GLU A 20 -1.91 -12.81 4.34
CA GLU A 20 -3.30 -12.34 4.24
C GLU A 20 -3.42 -11.11 3.36
N LEU A 21 -2.50 -10.15 3.52
CA LEU A 21 -2.47 -8.99 2.66
C LEU A 21 -2.30 -9.40 1.19
N ALA A 22 -1.37 -10.32 0.88
CA ALA A 22 -1.16 -10.81 -0.48
C ALA A 22 -2.42 -11.49 -1.07
N ARG A 23 -3.11 -12.33 -0.28
CA ARG A 23 -4.37 -12.98 -0.68
C ARG A 23 -5.47 -11.96 -0.98
N LYS A 24 -5.69 -11.00 -0.06
CA LYS A 24 -6.69 -9.95 -0.22
C LYS A 24 -6.40 -9.02 -1.40
N LEU A 25 -5.13 -8.68 -1.64
CA LEU A 25 -4.72 -7.89 -2.80
C LEU A 25 -4.91 -8.66 -4.11
N THR A 26 -4.63 -9.96 -4.11
CA THR A 26 -4.88 -10.80 -5.29
C THR A 26 -6.37 -10.83 -5.64
N ALA A 27 -7.23 -11.04 -4.63
CA ALA A 27 -8.68 -11.08 -4.83
C ALA A 27 -9.27 -9.73 -5.27
N SER A 28 -8.76 -8.62 -4.73
CA SER A 28 -9.32 -7.28 -5.01
C SER A 28 -8.78 -6.63 -6.29
N SER A 29 -7.52 -6.88 -6.65
CA SER A 29 -6.87 -6.24 -7.80
C SER A 29 -6.91 -7.06 -9.09
N GLY A 30 -7.22 -8.35 -9.01
CA GLY A 30 -7.10 -9.30 -10.12
C GLY A 30 -5.65 -9.58 -10.54
N HIS A 31 -4.66 -9.04 -9.84
CA HIS A 31 -3.24 -9.29 -10.09
C HIS A 31 -2.67 -10.24 -9.03
N LEU A 32 -1.94 -11.26 -9.46
CA LEU A 32 -1.33 -12.22 -8.53
C LEU A 32 -0.27 -11.54 -7.65
N VAL A 33 -0.58 -11.39 -6.36
CA VAL A 33 0.34 -10.91 -5.34
C VAL A 33 0.72 -12.09 -4.44
N LYS A 34 2.03 -12.37 -4.36
CA LYS A 34 2.59 -13.38 -3.45
C LYS A 34 3.08 -12.72 -2.16
N GLN A 35 3.11 -13.47 -1.05
CA GLN A 35 3.64 -12.98 0.22
C GLN A 35 5.08 -12.44 0.09
N GLN A 36 5.92 -13.06 -0.74
CA GLN A 36 7.28 -12.60 -1.01
C GLN A 36 7.33 -11.19 -1.63
N HIS A 37 6.32 -10.80 -2.43
CA HIS A 37 6.23 -9.42 -2.94
C HIS A 37 6.01 -8.45 -1.77
N VAL A 38 5.09 -8.76 -0.86
CA VAL A 38 4.83 -7.95 0.34
C VAL A 38 6.08 -7.83 1.20
N TRP A 39 6.83 -8.92 1.37
CA TRP A 39 8.11 -8.89 2.08
C TRP A 39 9.14 -7.97 1.40
N ASN A 40 9.26 -8.02 0.07
CA ASN A 40 10.15 -7.15 -0.71
C ASN A 40 9.77 -5.68 -0.55
N TRP A 41 8.46 -5.36 -0.61
CA TRP A 41 7.97 -4.01 -0.40
C TRP A 41 8.32 -3.49 0.99
N LEU A 42 8.18 -4.33 2.02
CA LEU A 42 8.46 -3.95 3.39
C LEU A 42 9.96 -3.78 3.66
N ASN A 43 10.80 -4.70 3.19
CA ASN A 43 12.20 -4.79 3.62
C ASN A 43 13.21 -4.21 2.63
N ARG A 44 12.91 -4.26 1.33
CA ARG A 44 13.82 -3.80 0.26
C ARG A 44 13.40 -2.45 -0.28
N GLU A 45 12.18 -2.37 -0.81
CA GLU A 45 11.68 -1.16 -1.48
C GLU A 45 11.21 -0.10 -0.48
N LYS A 46 10.83 -0.53 0.73
CA LYS A 46 10.28 0.27 1.84
C LYS A 46 8.94 0.96 1.50
N ARG A 47 8.26 0.51 0.44
CA ARG A 47 6.97 1.03 -0.02
C ARG A 47 6.30 0.03 -0.99
N PRO A 48 4.95 0.06 -1.11
CA PRO A 48 4.24 -0.76 -2.09
C PRO A 48 4.18 -0.11 -3.49
N PRO A 49 3.83 -0.89 -4.53
CA PRO A 49 3.52 -0.36 -5.86
C PRO A 49 2.30 0.57 -5.84
N ALA A 50 2.35 1.65 -6.62
CA ALA A 50 1.32 2.70 -6.63
C ALA A 50 -0.09 2.17 -6.90
N LYS A 51 -0.23 1.29 -7.90
CA LYS A 51 -1.50 0.66 -8.24
C LYS A 51 -2.06 -0.16 -7.07
N LEU A 52 -1.18 -0.85 -6.33
CA LEU A 52 -1.57 -1.68 -5.20
C LEU A 52 -1.85 -0.85 -3.94
N SER A 53 -1.27 0.35 -3.78
CA SER A 53 -1.60 1.26 -2.68
C SER A 53 -3.09 1.58 -2.59
N ILE A 54 -3.78 1.72 -3.72
CA ILE A 54 -5.23 1.95 -3.80
C ILE A 54 -6.00 0.73 -3.26
N PHE A 55 -5.55 -0.48 -3.58
CA PHE A 55 -6.19 -1.71 -3.10
C PHE A 55 -5.86 -1.99 -1.63
N ILE A 56 -4.67 -1.61 -1.16
CA ILE A 56 -4.30 -1.67 0.26
C ILE A 56 -5.25 -0.77 1.06
N GLU A 57 -5.43 0.49 0.65
CA GLU A 57 -6.38 1.42 1.28
C GLU A 57 -7.79 0.84 1.38
N LYS A 58 -8.32 0.26 0.29
CA LYS A 58 -9.64 -0.38 0.30
C LYS A 58 -9.74 -1.58 1.24
N THR A 59 -8.62 -2.28 1.47
CA THR A 59 -8.60 -3.53 2.25
C THR A 59 -8.33 -3.29 3.73
N THR A 60 -7.49 -2.29 4.06
CA THR A 60 -6.97 -2.07 5.41
C THR A 60 -7.38 -0.72 6.00
N GLY A 61 -7.90 0.20 5.19
CA GLY A 61 -8.20 1.57 5.60
C GLY A 61 -6.98 2.50 5.69
N ILE A 62 -5.77 2.00 5.45
CA ILE A 62 -4.56 2.84 5.44
C ILE A 62 -4.50 3.66 4.16
N SER A 63 -4.55 4.98 4.31
CA SER A 63 -4.57 5.93 3.21
C SER A 63 -3.40 5.72 2.23
N LYS A 64 -3.71 5.71 0.93
CA LYS A 64 -2.70 5.55 -0.13
C LYS A 64 -1.69 6.70 -0.17
N GLU A 65 -2.08 7.88 0.30
CA GLU A 65 -1.22 9.05 0.49
C GLU A 65 -0.14 8.80 1.55
N LYS A 66 -0.43 8.00 2.59
CA LYS A 66 0.58 7.57 3.57
C LYS A 66 1.52 6.51 3.00
N LEU A 67 1.02 5.63 2.14
CA LEU A 67 1.80 4.56 1.52
C LEU A 67 2.70 5.07 0.39
N ARG A 68 2.23 6.06 -0.37
CA ARG A 68 2.90 6.64 -1.55
C ARG A 68 2.65 8.16 -1.64
N PRO A 69 3.18 8.95 -0.69
CA PRO A 69 3.03 10.41 -0.72
C PRO A 69 3.62 11.03 -2.00
N ASP A 70 4.70 10.43 -2.52
CA ASP A 70 5.39 10.86 -3.75
C ASP A 70 4.49 10.89 -5.00
N ILE A 71 3.40 10.12 -5.00
CA ILE A 71 2.42 10.06 -6.09
C ILE A 71 1.14 10.80 -5.71
N PHE A 72 0.55 10.51 -4.55
CA PHE A 72 -0.81 10.95 -4.26
C PHE A 72 -0.92 12.34 -3.62
N GLN A 73 0.13 12.88 -2.98
CA GLN A 73 0.08 14.26 -2.51
C GLN A 73 0.14 15.27 -3.67
N LYS A 74 0.94 14.97 -4.70
CA LYS A 74 1.02 15.81 -5.92
C LYS A 74 -0.31 15.94 -6.67
N ILE A 75 -1.20 14.96 -6.53
CA ILE A 75 -2.53 14.99 -7.16
C ILE A 75 -3.48 15.91 -6.38
N LYS A 76 -3.32 16.01 -5.06
CA LYS A 76 -4.19 16.81 -4.20
C LYS A 76 -3.93 18.31 -4.38
N ASP A 77 -2.67 18.71 -4.50
CA ASP A 77 -2.28 20.12 -4.71
C ASP A 77 -2.76 20.67 -6.06
N SER A 78 -3.10 19.82 -7.03
CA SER A 78 -3.64 20.22 -8.34
C SER A 78 -5.17 20.28 -8.40
N SER A 79 -5.89 19.91 -7.34
CA SER A 79 -7.36 19.82 -7.33
C SER A 79 -8.05 20.91 -6.50
N ASP A 80 -7.29 21.77 -5.81
CA ASP A 80 -7.78 22.88 -4.97
C ASP A 80 -7.59 24.26 -5.65
N GLU A 81 -7.59 24.33 -6.98
CA GLU A 81 -7.70 25.58 -7.73
C GLU A 81 -8.98 25.57 -8.59
N LYS A 82 -10.13 25.75 -7.93
CA LYS A 82 -11.34 26.23 -8.59
C LYS A 82 -12.30 26.93 -7.63
#